data_AF-A0A938P636-F1
#
_entry.id   AF-A0A938P636-F1
#
_cell.length_a   1.000
_cell.length_b   1.000
_cell.length_c   1.000
_cell.angle_alpha   90.00
_cell.angle_beta   90.00
_cell.angle_gamma   90.00
#
_symmetry.space_group_name_H-M   'P 1'
#
loop_
_entity.id
_entity.type
_entity.pdbx_description
1 polymer ?
#
loop_
_entity_poly.entity_id
_entity_poly.type
_entity_poly.pdbx_seq_one_letter_code
_entity_poly.pdbx_strand_id
1 'polypeptide(L)'
;MNRYVTHAVQALHAYTPGEQPQATGIVKLNTNENPYPPSPAVGQALAAFDPARLRLYPDPLCVAVRERIAVMHGCSPQQVFVGNGSDEILALCTRAFVEDAGTVGYFDPSYSLYPVLADIRKAEKRPVRLSDDFRWQMPAHYQASLFFLTNPNAPTSLLFPCATVAAFCTSFDGVVLIDEAYADFSRSNCMALAVRAENENTLVMRTLSKAFSLAGLRFGYVIGPEPLIAALYKIKDSYNLDVLAQVAGLAALNDLEHMRANVRRIQETRSRLTAELRRRGWTVLDSETNFLFARPPQERAVECFERLRYAGIYVRHFPNPRTAAYLRITVGTDSQVEAFLQQISG
;
A
#
# COMPACT_ATOMS: atom_id res chain seq x y z
N MET A 1 10.62 -25.83 20.62
CA MET A 1 10.69 -25.73 19.14
C MET A 1 9.98 -26.92 18.53
N ASN A 2 9.13 -26.70 17.52
CA ASN A 2 8.39 -27.75 16.80
C ASN A 2 9.27 -28.32 15.68
N ARG A 3 9.53 -29.64 15.66
CA ARG A 3 10.45 -30.27 14.70
C ARG A 3 9.99 -30.26 13.23
N TYR A 4 8.72 -29.99 12.97
CA TYR A 4 8.13 -30.02 11.63
C TYR A 4 8.02 -28.64 11.00
N VAL A 5 8.11 -27.57 11.80
CA VAL A 5 8.08 -26.19 11.31
C VAL A 5 9.51 -25.74 11.05
N THR A 6 9.78 -25.10 9.91
CA THR A 6 11.14 -24.66 9.59
C THR A 6 11.66 -23.69 10.67
N HIS A 7 12.97 -23.73 10.94
CA HIS A 7 13.59 -22.82 11.91
C HIS A 7 13.33 -21.34 11.60
N ALA A 8 13.28 -20.97 10.32
CA ALA A 8 12.95 -19.59 9.91
C ALA A 8 11.55 -19.18 10.33
N VAL A 9 10.54 -20.03 10.14
CA VAL A 9 9.16 -19.72 10.54
C VAL A 9 9.02 -19.68 12.06
N GLN A 10 9.75 -20.53 12.79
CA GLN A 10 9.75 -20.48 14.26
C GLN A 10 10.43 -19.24 14.84
N ALA A 11 11.45 -18.70 14.16
CA ALA A 11 12.16 -17.50 14.57
C ALA A 11 11.50 -16.19 14.08
N LEU A 12 10.47 -16.30 13.22
CA LEU A 12 9.82 -15.15 12.60
C LEU A 12 9.01 -14.36 13.63
N HIS A 13 9.27 -13.05 13.70
CA HIS A 13 8.32 -12.12 14.30
C HIS A 13 7.22 -11.83 13.28
N ALA A 14 6.02 -12.35 13.53
CA ALA A 14 4.88 -12.18 12.64
C ALA A 14 4.53 -10.69 12.43
N TYR A 15 4.03 -10.38 11.24
CA TYR A 15 3.47 -9.06 10.96
C TYR A 15 2.39 -8.73 12.00
N THR A 16 2.54 -7.59 12.67
CA THR A 16 1.57 -7.11 13.66
C THR A 16 0.60 -6.14 12.99
N PRO A 17 -0.67 -6.54 12.75
CA PRO A 17 -1.63 -5.69 12.06
C PRO A 17 -1.98 -4.42 12.84
N GLY A 18 -2.63 -3.49 12.12
CA GLY A 18 -3.42 -2.42 12.73
C GLY A 18 -4.46 -3.02 13.67
N GLU A 19 -4.67 -2.40 14.84
CA GLU A 19 -5.78 -2.79 15.72
C GLU A 19 -7.11 -2.81 14.94
N GLN A 20 -7.95 -3.83 15.15
CA GLN A 20 -9.28 -3.93 14.56
C GLN A 20 -10.33 -3.86 15.67
N PRO A 21 -10.76 -2.64 16.07
CA PRO A 21 -11.77 -2.49 17.10
C PRO A 21 -13.12 -3.06 16.64
N GLN A 22 -13.76 -3.84 17.51
CA GLN A 22 -15.06 -4.50 17.25
C GLN A 22 -16.26 -3.70 17.78
N ALA A 23 -16.00 -2.59 18.49
CA ALA A 23 -17.05 -1.76 19.07
C ALA A 23 -17.78 -0.94 17.99
N THR A 24 -19.10 -0.75 18.17
CA THR A 24 -19.92 0.13 17.34
C THR A 24 -19.76 1.60 17.78
N GLY A 25 -19.95 2.55 16.87
CA GLY A 25 -19.90 3.98 17.19
C GLY A 25 -18.49 4.56 17.33
N ILE A 26 -17.47 3.82 16.93
CA ILE A 26 -16.07 4.26 16.94
C ILE A 26 -15.71 5.14 15.74
N VAL A 27 -14.66 5.94 15.89
CA VAL A 27 -14.01 6.65 14.79
C VAL A 27 -12.74 5.91 14.40
N LYS A 28 -12.82 5.12 13.32
CA LYS A 28 -11.73 4.26 12.84
C LYS A 28 -10.86 4.98 11.81
N LEU A 29 -9.70 5.47 12.25
CA LEU A 29 -8.73 6.23 11.44
C LEU A 29 -7.32 5.60 11.46
N ASN A 30 -7.21 4.28 11.62
CA ASN A 30 -5.93 3.62 11.91
C ASN A 30 -5.38 2.73 10.79
N THR A 31 -6.16 2.35 9.77
CA THR A 31 -5.72 1.42 8.71
C THR A 31 -5.83 1.93 7.27
N ASN A 32 -5.97 3.24 7.11
CA ASN A 32 -5.98 3.93 5.82
C ASN A 32 -7.09 3.43 4.89
N GLU A 33 -8.22 2.95 5.41
CA GLU A 33 -9.38 2.66 4.58
C GLU A 33 -10.02 3.94 4.05
N ASN A 34 -10.75 3.81 2.94
CA ASN A 34 -11.56 4.90 2.42
C ASN A 34 -12.79 5.09 3.32
N PRO A 35 -13.12 6.33 3.76
CA PRO A 35 -14.33 6.60 4.53
C PRO A 35 -15.63 6.49 3.71
N TYR A 36 -15.55 6.42 2.38
CA TYR A 36 -16.68 6.38 1.47
C TYR A 36 -16.87 4.97 0.87
N PRO A 37 -18.11 4.58 0.54
CA PRO A 37 -18.38 3.29 -0.11
C PRO A 37 -17.69 3.19 -1.49
N PRO A 38 -17.53 1.96 -2.03
CA PRO A 38 -17.08 1.77 -3.40
C PRO A 38 -18.12 2.27 -4.41
N SER A 39 -17.73 2.29 -5.68
CA SER A 39 -18.63 2.65 -6.78
C SER A 39 -19.94 1.85 -6.73
N PRO A 40 -21.11 2.49 -6.94
CA PRO A 40 -22.39 1.79 -7.10
C PRO A 40 -22.37 0.71 -8.19
N ALA A 41 -21.52 0.88 -9.23
CA ALA A 41 -21.35 -0.12 -10.28
C ALA A 41 -20.84 -1.46 -9.72
N VAL A 42 -20.06 -1.44 -8.64
CA VAL A 42 -19.63 -2.66 -7.93
C VAL A 42 -20.83 -3.39 -7.34
N GLY A 43 -21.70 -2.66 -6.63
CA GLY A 43 -22.91 -3.23 -6.05
C GLY A 43 -23.85 -3.80 -7.11
N GLN A 44 -24.01 -3.10 -8.24
CA GLN A 44 -24.80 -3.56 -9.38
C GLN A 44 -24.22 -4.82 -10.02
N ALA A 45 -22.89 -4.87 -10.22
CA ALA A 45 -22.22 -6.04 -10.79
C ALA A 45 -22.34 -7.28 -9.89
N LEU A 46 -22.24 -7.09 -8.57
CA LEU A 46 -22.44 -8.17 -7.59
C LEU A 46 -23.91 -8.62 -7.53
N ALA A 47 -24.87 -7.68 -7.58
CA ALA A 47 -26.29 -8.02 -7.59
C ALA A 47 -26.72 -8.76 -8.87
N ALA A 48 -26.08 -8.46 -10.00
CA ALA A 48 -26.33 -9.12 -11.28
C ALA A 48 -25.58 -10.47 -11.43
N PHE A 49 -24.69 -10.82 -10.49
CA PHE A 49 -23.93 -12.06 -10.56
C PHE A 49 -24.81 -13.28 -10.22
N ASP A 50 -24.86 -14.27 -11.12
CA ASP A 50 -25.54 -15.55 -10.87
C ASP A 50 -24.77 -16.41 -9.85
N PRO A 51 -25.30 -16.63 -8.62
CA PRO A 51 -24.62 -17.41 -7.59
C PRO A 51 -24.35 -18.86 -7.99
N ALA A 52 -25.12 -19.42 -8.94
CA ALA A 52 -24.88 -20.78 -9.42
C ALA A 52 -23.48 -20.93 -10.05
N ARG A 53 -22.89 -19.85 -10.58
CA ARG A 53 -21.53 -19.85 -11.16
C ARG A 53 -20.43 -20.11 -10.13
N LEU A 54 -20.68 -19.96 -8.84
CA LEU A 54 -19.71 -20.27 -7.78
C LEU A 54 -19.27 -21.74 -7.75
N ARG A 55 -20.00 -22.64 -8.42
CA ARG A 55 -19.60 -24.04 -8.63
C ARG A 55 -18.44 -24.22 -9.61
N LEU A 56 -18.07 -23.18 -10.35
CA LEU A 56 -17.04 -23.21 -11.39
C LEU A 56 -15.79 -22.47 -10.92
N TYR A 57 -14.62 -22.92 -11.36
CA TYR A 57 -13.39 -22.16 -11.15
C TYR A 57 -13.46 -20.80 -11.86
N PRO A 58 -12.83 -19.75 -11.29
CA PRO A 58 -12.74 -18.44 -11.93
C PRO A 58 -11.77 -18.48 -13.11
N ASP A 59 -11.70 -17.40 -13.90
CA ASP A 59 -10.66 -17.24 -14.91
C ASP A 59 -9.28 -17.12 -14.23
N PRO A 60 -8.36 -18.10 -14.41
CA PRO A 60 -7.07 -18.11 -13.74
C PRO A 60 -6.12 -17.02 -14.22
N LEU A 61 -6.41 -16.40 -15.37
CA LEU A 61 -5.59 -15.36 -15.98
C LEU A 61 -6.17 -13.96 -15.78
N CYS A 62 -7.39 -13.82 -15.26
CA CYS A 62 -8.07 -12.53 -15.07
C CYS A 62 -8.07 -11.67 -16.35
N VAL A 63 -8.37 -12.26 -17.52
CA VAL A 63 -8.17 -11.66 -18.85
C VAL A 63 -8.86 -10.30 -18.97
N ALA A 64 -10.17 -10.24 -18.72
CA ALA A 64 -10.94 -9.00 -18.87
C ALA A 64 -10.43 -7.88 -17.93
N VAL A 65 -9.98 -8.24 -16.73
CA VAL A 65 -9.39 -7.30 -15.77
C VAL A 65 -8.06 -6.78 -16.30
N ARG A 66 -7.18 -7.66 -16.78
CA ARG A 66 -5.86 -7.27 -17.31
C ARG A 66 -5.98 -6.38 -18.53
N GLU A 67 -6.88 -6.71 -19.45
CA GLU A 67 -7.18 -5.89 -20.61
C GLU A 67 -7.64 -4.50 -20.19
N ARG A 68 -8.53 -4.42 -19.19
CA ARG A 68 -9.00 -3.13 -18.68
C ARG A 68 -7.89 -2.29 -18.06
N ILE A 69 -7.02 -2.91 -17.26
CA ILE A 69 -5.84 -2.27 -16.65
C ILE A 69 -4.85 -1.82 -17.73
N ALA A 70 -4.61 -2.67 -18.73
CA ALA A 70 -3.72 -2.39 -19.86
C ALA A 70 -4.19 -1.16 -20.65
N VAL A 71 -5.49 -1.07 -20.96
CA VAL A 71 -6.09 0.12 -21.59
C VAL A 71 -5.94 1.36 -20.69
N MET A 72 -6.14 1.22 -19.39
CA MET A 72 -6.03 2.35 -18.44
C MET A 72 -4.62 2.96 -18.40
N HIS A 73 -3.59 2.14 -18.56
CA HIS A 73 -2.19 2.56 -18.44
C HIS A 73 -1.43 2.63 -19.77
N GLY A 74 -2.08 2.29 -20.89
CA GLY A 74 -1.48 2.34 -22.22
C GLY A 74 -0.38 1.29 -22.42
N CYS A 75 -0.56 0.08 -21.90
CA CYS A 75 0.40 -1.01 -22.01
C CYS A 75 -0.24 -2.29 -22.57
N SER A 76 0.57 -3.34 -22.74
CA SER A 76 0.13 -4.67 -23.15
C SER A 76 -0.48 -5.45 -21.97
N PRO A 77 -1.55 -6.26 -22.13
CA PRO A 77 -2.05 -7.14 -21.07
C PRO A 77 -0.99 -8.10 -20.53
N GLN A 78 0.03 -8.45 -21.33
CA GLN A 78 1.18 -9.27 -20.94
C GLN A 78 2.10 -8.56 -19.94
N GLN A 79 2.02 -7.23 -19.84
CA GLN A 79 2.70 -6.43 -18.83
C GLN A 79 1.91 -6.30 -17.52
N VAL A 80 0.75 -6.96 -17.40
CA VAL A 80 -0.13 -6.86 -16.21
C VAL A 80 -0.24 -8.20 -15.49
N PHE A 81 -0.02 -8.18 -14.18
CA PHE A 81 -0.37 -9.26 -13.25
C PHE A 81 -1.42 -8.77 -12.24
N VAL A 82 -2.38 -9.62 -11.89
CA VAL A 82 -3.45 -9.33 -10.91
C VAL A 82 -3.29 -10.28 -9.72
N GLY A 83 -3.29 -9.73 -8.51
CA GLY A 83 -3.10 -10.46 -7.27
C GLY A 83 -4.23 -10.27 -6.25
N ASN A 84 -4.32 -11.19 -5.30
CA ASN A 84 -5.18 -11.19 -4.12
C ASN A 84 -4.67 -10.17 -3.07
N GLY A 85 -4.71 -8.90 -3.48
CA GLY A 85 -4.11 -7.78 -2.79
C GLY A 85 -2.65 -7.57 -3.18
N SER A 86 -2.13 -6.40 -2.83
CA SER A 86 -0.72 -6.06 -3.03
C SER A 86 0.22 -7.03 -2.31
N ASP A 87 -0.17 -7.56 -1.15
CA ASP A 87 0.70 -8.42 -0.34
C ASP A 87 1.03 -9.75 -1.05
N GLU A 88 0.12 -10.31 -1.86
CA GLU A 88 0.44 -11.47 -2.70
C GLU A 88 1.53 -11.11 -3.71
N ILE A 89 1.38 -9.96 -4.38
CA ILE A 89 2.36 -9.49 -5.36
C ILE A 89 3.73 -9.31 -4.71
N LEU A 90 3.78 -8.70 -3.52
CA LEU A 90 5.02 -8.53 -2.76
C LEU A 90 5.67 -9.89 -2.46
N ALA A 91 4.89 -10.87 -1.98
CA ALA A 91 5.38 -12.21 -1.68
C ALA A 91 5.88 -12.95 -2.93
N LEU A 92 5.16 -12.84 -4.06
CA LEU A 92 5.56 -13.42 -5.33
C LEU A 92 6.82 -12.77 -5.87
N CYS A 93 6.97 -11.45 -5.77
CA CYS A 93 8.19 -10.75 -6.19
C CYS A 93 9.41 -11.18 -5.36
N THR A 94 9.26 -11.29 -4.03
CA THR A 94 10.34 -11.86 -3.19
C THR A 94 10.69 -13.28 -3.62
N ARG A 95 9.70 -14.10 -4.00
CA ARG A 95 9.94 -15.47 -4.46
C ARG A 95 10.55 -15.55 -5.86
N ALA A 96 10.24 -14.61 -6.76
CA ALA A 96 10.66 -14.64 -8.15
C ALA A 96 12.06 -14.04 -8.36
N PHE A 97 12.43 -13.03 -7.57
CA PHE A 97 13.59 -12.18 -7.84
C PHE A 97 14.66 -12.22 -6.74
N VAL A 98 14.52 -13.11 -5.76
CA VAL A 98 15.49 -13.30 -4.69
C VAL A 98 15.86 -14.77 -4.62
N GLU A 99 17.09 -15.07 -5.00
CA GLU A 99 17.68 -16.40 -4.89
C GLU A 99 17.89 -16.81 -3.41
N ASP A 100 18.20 -18.08 -3.18
CA ASP A 100 18.69 -18.52 -1.89
C ASP A 100 19.97 -17.72 -1.52
N ALA A 101 20.01 -17.16 -0.30
CA ALA A 101 21.03 -16.19 0.15
C ALA A 101 21.05 -14.83 -0.62
N GLY A 102 20.02 -14.53 -1.41
CA GLY A 102 19.80 -13.22 -2.01
C GLY A 102 19.47 -12.13 -0.98
N THR A 103 19.26 -10.90 -1.47
CA THR A 103 19.12 -9.71 -0.62
C THR A 103 17.85 -8.93 -0.94
N VAL A 104 17.20 -8.39 0.11
CA VAL A 104 15.99 -7.56 -0.01
C VAL A 104 16.26 -6.19 0.61
N GLY A 105 16.12 -5.16 -0.21
CA GLY A 105 16.21 -3.75 0.14
C GLY A 105 14.86 -3.10 0.36
N TYR A 106 14.81 -2.11 1.25
CA TYR A 106 13.62 -1.26 1.49
C TYR A 106 14.01 -0.04 2.32
N PHE A 107 13.19 1.00 2.34
CA PHE A 107 13.41 2.15 3.22
C PHE A 107 12.99 1.87 4.68
N ASP A 108 13.71 2.46 5.64
CA ASP A 108 13.35 2.45 7.07
C ASP A 108 13.17 3.89 7.60
N PRO A 109 11.96 4.31 8.01
CA PRO A 109 10.73 3.52 8.08
C PRO A 109 9.99 3.42 6.73
N SER A 110 9.42 2.24 6.46
CA SER A 110 8.45 2.02 5.38
C SER A 110 7.44 0.93 5.78
N TYR A 111 6.90 0.16 4.81
CA TYR A 111 5.94 -0.90 5.08
C TYR A 111 6.59 -2.11 5.79
N SER A 112 6.08 -2.45 6.98
CA SER A 112 6.67 -3.46 7.85
C SER A 112 6.52 -4.91 7.37
N LEU A 113 5.84 -5.15 6.24
CA LEU A 113 5.75 -6.49 5.65
C LEU A 113 7.03 -6.88 4.91
N TYR A 114 7.77 -5.93 4.32
CA TYR A 114 8.99 -6.22 3.56
C TYR A 114 10.04 -7.04 4.34
N PRO A 115 10.45 -6.67 5.58
CA PRO A 115 11.36 -7.49 6.36
C PRO A 115 10.80 -8.89 6.67
N VAL A 116 9.49 -9.02 6.87
CA VAL A 116 8.83 -10.31 7.15
C VAL A 116 8.92 -11.23 5.92
N LEU A 117 8.71 -10.69 4.72
CA LEU A 117 8.86 -11.47 3.47
C LEU A 117 10.30 -11.91 3.23
N ALA A 118 11.28 -11.04 3.54
CA ALA A 118 12.70 -11.40 3.49
C ALA A 118 13.01 -12.52 4.49
N ASP A 119 12.52 -12.42 5.73
CA ASP A 119 12.74 -13.43 6.77
C ASP A 119 12.11 -14.79 6.42
N ILE A 120 10.91 -14.80 5.80
CA ILE A 120 10.27 -16.02 5.28
C ILE A 120 11.18 -16.71 4.24
N ARG A 121 11.89 -15.94 3.42
CA ARG A 121 12.86 -16.45 2.44
C ARG A 121 14.28 -16.63 2.97
N LYS A 122 14.54 -16.28 4.24
CA LYS A 122 15.90 -16.21 4.80
C LYS A 122 16.83 -15.34 3.94
N ALA A 123 16.28 -14.34 3.26
CA ALA A 123 17.05 -13.38 2.48
C ALA A 123 17.71 -12.37 3.42
N GLU A 124 18.91 -11.90 3.07
CA GLU A 124 19.58 -10.84 3.81
C GLU A 124 18.82 -9.52 3.65
N LYS A 125 18.46 -8.89 4.77
CA LYS A 125 17.76 -7.60 4.78
C LYS A 125 18.77 -6.45 4.67
N ARG A 126 18.56 -5.56 3.70
CA ARG A 126 19.40 -4.36 3.48
C ARG A 126 18.58 -3.06 3.58
N PRO A 127 18.09 -2.70 4.78
CA PRO A 127 17.31 -1.47 4.95
C PRO A 127 18.14 -0.22 4.65
N VAL A 128 17.56 0.72 3.91
CA VAL A 128 18.10 2.07 3.69
C VAL A 128 17.41 3.02 4.65
N ARG A 129 18.16 3.47 5.65
CA ARG A 129 17.67 4.38 6.68
C ARG A 129 17.34 5.74 6.06
N LEU A 130 16.09 6.20 6.25
CA LEU A 130 15.71 7.57 5.95
C LEU A 130 16.34 8.52 6.98
N SER A 131 16.69 9.73 6.53
CA SER A 131 17.13 10.83 7.39
C SER A 131 16.01 11.27 8.34
N ASP A 132 16.33 12.17 9.27
CA ASP A 132 15.37 12.61 10.29
C ASP A 132 14.22 13.46 9.71
N ASP A 133 14.40 14.02 8.51
CA ASP A 133 13.36 14.65 7.68
C ASP A 133 12.74 13.69 6.66
N PHE A 134 12.98 12.39 6.81
CA PHE A 134 12.43 11.29 6.02
C PHE A 134 12.78 11.33 4.52
N ARG A 135 13.92 11.93 4.18
CA ARG A 135 14.52 11.83 2.85
C ARG A 135 15.42 10.61 2.77
N TRP A 136 15.73 10.16 1.56
CA TRP A 136 16.65 9.03 1.35
C TRP A 136 17.91 9.47 0.62
N GLN A 137 18.98 8.75 0.93
CA GLN A 137 20.23 8.76 0.17
C GLN A 137 20.72 7.32 0.14
N MET A 138 20.97 6.78 -1.05
CA MET A 138 21.48 5.42 -1.15
C MET A 138 22.92 5.36 -0.62
N PRO A 139 23.28 4.36 0.19
CA PRO A 139 24.66 4.10 0.54
C PRO A 139 25.53 3.90 -0.72
N ALA A 140 26.80 4.28 -0.63
CA ALA A 140 27.75 3.98 -1.70
C ALA A 140 27.83 2.46 -1.93
N HIS A 141 27.85 2.03 -3.19
CA HIS A 141 27.89 0.62 -3.59
C HIS A 141 26.72 -0.22 -3.03
N TYR A 142 25.56 0.40 -2.79
CA TYR A 142 24.37 -0.32 -2.37
C TYR A 142 23.92 -1.31 -3.45
N GLN A 143 23.75 -2.56 -3.05
CA GLN A 143 23.26 -3.63 -3.92
C GLN A 143 22.21 -4.44 -3.16
N ALA A 144 21.11 -4.76 -3.85
CA ALA A 144 20.15 -5.77 -3.42
C ALA A 144 19.56 -6.49 -4.64
N SER A 145 19.08 -7.73 -4.47
CA SER A 145 18.41 -8.48 -5.54
C SER A 145 17.04 -7.89 -5.87
N LEU A 146 16.30 -7.49 -4.84
CA LEU A 146 15.00 -6.84 -4.93
C LEU A 146 14.95 -5.63 -4.00
N PHE A 147 14.48 -4.49 -4.48
CA PHE A 147 14.22 -3.31 -3.66
C PHE A 147 12.73 -2.96 -3.65
N PHE A 148 12.12 -2.93 -2.46
CA PHE A 148 10.76 -2.44 -2.25
C PHE A 148 10.76 -0.94 -1.95
N LEU A 149 10.12 -0.16 -2.83
CA LEU A 149 10.06 1.30 -2.77
C LEU A 149 8.61 1.76 -2.63
N THR A 150 8.17 2.07 -1.41
CA THR A 150 6.83 2.65 -1.18
C THR A 150 6.80 4.12 -1.58
N ASN A 151 5.99 4.49 -2.56
CA ASN A 151 5.85 5.88 -3.02
C ASN A 151 4.40 6.23 -3.44
N PRO A 152 3.69 7.14 -2.74
CA PRO A 152 4.12 7.84 -1.53
C PRO A 152 4.38 6.88 -0.34
N ASN A 153 5.37 7.21 0.49
CA ASN A 153 5.82 6.34 1.57
C ASN A 153 4.78 6.22 2.70
N ALA A 154 4.68 5.02 3.29
CA ALA A 154 3.95 4.78 4.52
C ALA A 154 4.91 4.27 5.60
N PRO A 155 4.96 4.88 6.80
CA PRO A 155 3.94 5.78 7.37
C PRO A 155 4.16 7.28 7.13
N THR A 156 5.28 7.72 6.52
CA THR A 156 5.65 9.15 6.50
C THR A 156 4.77 10.03 5.64
N SER A 157 3.93 9.47 4.76
CA SER A 157 3.02 10.14 3.84
C SER A 157 3.68 10.96 2.71
N LEU A 158 5.02 11.03 2.68
CA LEU A 158 5.77 11.81 1.71
C LEU A 158 5.83 11.13 0.35
N LEU A 159 5.71 11.93 -0.70
CA LEU A 159 5.97 11.53 -2.08
C LEU A 159 7.41 11.86 -2.45
N PHE A 160 8.20 10.84 -2.80
CA PHE A 160 9.50 11.02 -3.41
C PHE A 160 9.35 11.45 -4.88
N PRO A 161 10.15 12.43 -5.36
CA PRO A 161 10.04 12.90 -6.73
C PRO A 161 10.25 11.77 -7.74
N CYS A 162 9.36 11.69 -8.75
CA CYS A 162 9.41 10.64 -9.76
C CYS A 162 10.77 10.61 -10.50
N ALA A 163 11.38 11.77 -10.75
CA ALA A 163 12.70 11.83 -11.39
C ALA A 163 13.80 11.18 -10.54
N THR A 164 13.77 11.38 -9.22
CA THR A 164 14.74 10.77 -8.31
C THR A 164 14.53 9.26 -8.22
N VAL A 165 13.28 8.79 -8.19
CA VAL A 165 12.94 7.36 -8.23
C VAL A 165 13.39 6.73 -9.56
N ALA A 166 13.13 7.39 -10.68
CA ALA A 166 13.52 6.94 -12.01
C ALA A 166 15.05 6.81 -12.17
N ALA A 167 15.81 7.78 -11.64
CA ALA A 167 17.26 7.72 -11.63
C ALA A 167 17.77 6.51 -10.85
N PHE A 168 17.21 6.25 -9.66
CA PHE A 168 17.55 5.06 -8.88
C PHE A 168 17.24 3.76 -9.62
N CYS A 169 16.04 3.64 -10.19
CA CYS A 169 15.64 2.45 -10.93
C CYS A 169 16.58 2.15 -12.10
N THR A 170 17.03 3.20 -12.79
CA THR A 170 17.95 3.09 -13.93
C THR A 170 19.36 2.66 -13.51
N SER A 171 19.83 3.05 -12.32
CA SER A 171 21.16 2.70 -11.82
C SER A 171 21.21 1.43 -10.97
N PHE A 172 20.07 0.78 -10.72
CA PHE A 172 19.97 -0.34 -9.79
C PHE A 172 20.02 -1.67 -10.55
N ASP A 173 21.00 -2.52 -10.23
CA ASP A 173 21.23 -3.79 -10.94
C ASP A 173 20.16 -4.86 -10.68
N GLY A 174 19.44 -4.76 -9.55
CA GLY A 174 18.37 -5.69 -9.19
C GLY A 174 17.00 -5.27 -9.72
N VAL A 175 15.95 -5.95 -9.25
CA VAL A 175 14.56 -5.57 -9.52
C VAL A 175 14.11 -4.51 -8.53
N VAL A 176 13.44 -3.45 -9.01
CA VAL A 176 12.77 -2.47 -8.15
C VAL A 176 11.26 -2.69 -8.25
N LEU A 177 10.60 -2.92 -7.12
CA LEU A 177 9.15 -2.86 -7.04
C LEU A 177 8.72 -1.58 -6.33
N ILE A 178 8.10 -0.68 -7.09
CA ILE A 178 7.51 0.55 -6.58
C ILE A 178 6.10 0.22 -6.08
N ASP A 179 5.90 0.26 -4.76
CA ASP A 179 4.61 0.13 -4.12
C ASP A 179 3.89 1.48 -4.14
N GLU A 180 2.91 1.59 -5.04
CA GLU A 180 2.07 2.77 -5.23
C GLU A 180 0.66 2.59 -4.63
N ALA A 181 0.53 1.90 -3.49
CA ALA A 181 -0.77 1.69 -2.84
C ALA A 181 -1.55 2.98 -2.52
N TYR A 182 -0.87 4.13 -2.49
CA TYR A 182 -1.44 5.45 -2.20
C TYR A 182 -1.32 6.46 -3.36
N ALA A 183 -0.79 6.08 -4.53
CA ALA A 183 -0.49 7.04 -5.59
C ALA A 183 -1.74 7.62 -6.30
N ASP A 184 -2.92 7.06 -6.08
CA ASP A 184 -4.17 7.66 -6.56
C ASP A 184 -4.53 8.93 -5.76
N PHE A 185 -3.94 9.15 -4.57
CA PHE A 185 -4.11 10.37 -3.78
C PHE A 185 -3.02 11.42 -4.03
N SER A 186 -2.00 11.09 -4.83
CA SER A 186 -0.82 11.92 -5.03
C SER A 186 -0.90 12.75 -6.31
N ARG A 187 -0.15 13.85 -6.34
CA ARG A 187 -0.01 14.72 -7.51
C ARG A 187 0.71 14.08 -8.70
N SER A 188 1.49 13.03 -8.47
CA SER A 188 2.25 12.30 -9.50
C SER A 188 2.51 10.86 -9.08
N ASN A 189 2.83 10.01 -10.06
CA ASN A 189 3.14 8.60 -9.87
C ASN A 189 4.25 8.15 -10.85
N CYS A 190 4.73 6.94 -10.67
CA CYS A 190 5.85 6.32 -11.37
C CYS A 190 5.40 5.27 -12.40
N MET A 191 4.11 5.16 -12.70
CA MET A 191 3.58 4.12 -13.61
C MET A 191 4.23 4.16 -15.00
N ALA A 192 4.59 5.35 -15.47
CA ALA A 192 5.34 5.54 -16.72
C ALA A 192 6.66 4.72 -16.76
N LEU A 193 7.30 4.50 -15.62
CA LEU A 193 8.53 3.71 -15.53
C LEU A 193 8.30 2.23 -15.81
N ALA A 194 7.14 1.69 -15.46
CA ALA A 194 6.79 0.28 -15.67
C ALA A 194 6.39 -0.03 -17.13
N VAL A 195 5.85 0.96 -17.85
CA VAL A 195 5.30 0.76 -19.21
C VAL A 195 6.28 1.08 -20.34
N ARG A 196 7.31 1.89 -20.07
CA ARG A 196 8.33 2.26 -21.09
C ARG A 196 9.09 1.03 -21.60
N ALA A 197 9.43 1.03 -22.89
CA ALA A 197 10.04 -0.12 -23.54
C ALA A 197 11.48 -0.41 -23.05
N GLU A 198 12.20 0.63 -22.63
CA GLU A 198 13.58 0.55 -22.16
C GLU A 198 13.68 0.10 -20.69
N ASN A 199 12.55 -0.13 -20.02
CA ASN A 199 12.53 -0.63 -18.66
C ASN A 199 12.71 -2.16 -18.65
N GLU A 200 13.72 -2.62 -17.93
CA GLU A 200 14.02 -4.06 -17.82
C GLU A 200 13.83 -4.60 -16.39
N ASN A 201 13.81 -3.72 -15.38
CA ASN A 201 13.91 -4.13 -13.97
C ASN A 201 12.86 -3.53 -13.03
N THR A 202 12.00 -2.61 -13.50
CA THR A 202 11.08 -1.87 -12.62
C THR A 202 9.64 -2.36 -12.74
N LEU A 203 9.04 -2.71 -11.60
CA LEU A 203 7.63 -3.05 -11.45
C LEU A 203 6.93 -1.91 -10.69
N VAL A 204 5.69 -1.59 -11.06
CA VAL A 204 4.84 -0.63 -10.32
C VAL A 204 3.54 -1.32 -9.92
N MET A 205 3.30 -1.36 -8.61
CA MET A 205 2.15 -2.05 -8.00
C MET A 205 1.09 -1.06 -7.53
N ARG A 206 -0.18 -1.42 -7.69
CA ARG A 206 -1.35 -0.69 -7.20
C ARG A 206 -2.32 -1.61 -6.47
N THR A 207 -3.23 -1.02 -5.71
CA THR A 207 -4.30 -1.76 -5.02
C THR A 207 -5.63 -1.04 -5.09
N LEU A 208 -6.72 -1.81 -5.12
CA LEU A 208 -8.08 -1.28 -5.00
C LEU A 208 -8.48 -1.12 -3.51
N SER A 209 -7.64 -1.52 -2.57
CA SER A 209 -7.96 -1.46 -1.15
C SER A 209 -8.11 -0.05 -0.58
N LYS A 210 -7.46 0.94 -1.19
CA LYS A 210 -7.38 2.31 -0.68
C LYS A 210 -8.32 3.21 -1.47
N ALA A 211 -7.88 3.81 -2.57
CA ALA A 211 -8.67 4.79 -3.32
C ALA A 211 -10.02 4.26 -3.81
N PHE A 212 -10.12 2.98 -4.18
CA PHE A 212 -11.35 2.36 -4.68
C PHE A 212 -12.33 1.86 -3.60
N SER A 213 -12.01 2.02 -2.31
CA SER A 213 -12.86 1.56 -1.19
C SER A 213 -13.10 0.05 -1.13
N LEU A 214 -12.17 -0.76 -1.65
CA LEU A 214 -12.31 -2.23 -1.75
C LEU A 214 -11.29 -2.97 -0.87
N ALA A 215 -11.03 -2.47 0.35
CA ALA A 215 -10.10 -3.11 1.29
C ALA A 215 -10.49 -4.56 1.59
N GLY A 216 -11.80 -4.82 1.75
CA GLY A 216 -12.34 -6.15 1.99
C GLY A 216 -12.27 -7.09 0.79
N LEU A 217 -12.04 -6.58 -0.42
CA LEU A 217 -11.97 -7.39 -1.64
C LEU A 217 -10.61 -8.07 -1.83
N ARG A 218 -9.55 -7.53 -1.22
CA ARG A 218 -8.16 -7.99 -1.41
C ARG A 218 -7.80 -8.06 -2.89
N PHE A 219 -7.75 -6.91 -3.56
CA PHE A 219 -7.42 -6.83 -4.98
C PHE A 219 -6.22 -5.90 -5.20
N GLY A 220 -5.21 -6.40 -5.92
CA GLY A 220 -4.02 -5.65 -6.34
C GLY A 220 -3.63 -5.98 -7.77
N TYR A 221 -2.82 -5.12 -8.38
CA TYR A 221 -2.20 -5.40 -9.67
C TYR A 221 -0.80 -4.81 -9.74
N VAL A 222 0.04 -5.37 -10.60
CA VAL A 222 1.39 -4.87 -10.88
C VAL A 222 1.61 -4.82 -12.37
N ILE A 223 2.31 -3.78 -12.80
CA ILE A 223 2.70 -3.56 -14.18
C ILE A 223 4.22 -3.54 -14.27
N GLY A 224 4.76 -4.11 -15.34
CA GLY A 224 6.18 -4.03 -15.65
C GLY A 224 6.58 -4.82 -16.88
N PRO A 225 7.87 -5.08 -17.08
CA PRO A 225 8.39 -5.80 -18.24
C PRO A 225 7.79 -7.20 -18.34
N GLU A 226 7.39 -7.61 -19.55
CA GLU A 226 6.76 -8.92 -19.78
C GLU A 226 7.55 -10.10 -19.20
N PRO A 227 8.91 -10.15 -19.26
CA PRO A 227 9.66 -11.24 -18.63
C PRO A 227 9.47 -11.33 -17.11
N LEU A 228 9.39 -10.19 -16.42
CA LEU A 228 9.16 -10.15 -14.97
C LEU A 228 7.74 -10.57 -14.62
N ILE A 229 6.75 -10.10 -15.39
CA ILE A 229 5.35 -10.48 -15.22
C ILE A 229 5.15 -11.97 -15.50
N ALA A 230 5.77 -12.51 -16.54
CA ALA A 230 5.76 -13.93 -16.86
C ALA A 230 6.37 -14.78 -15.74
N ALA A 231 7.40 -14.29 -15.04
CA ALA A 231 7.96 -14.97 -13.87
C ALA A 231 6.92 -15.12 -12.75
N LEU A 232 6.12 -14.08 -12.47
CA LEU A 232 5.04 -14.17 -11.47
C LEU A 232 3.97 -15.20 -11.86
N TYR A 233 3.62 -15.30 -13.15
CA TYR A 233 2.69 -16.32 -13.64
C TYR A 233 3.18 -17.76 -13.47
N LYS A 234 4.50 -18.00 -13.40
CA LYS A 234 5.06 -19.34 -13.14
C LYS A 234 4.89 -19.78 -11.68
N ILE A 235 4.71 -18.84 -10.74
CA ILE A 235 4.75 -19.12 -9.30
C ILE A 235 3.47 -18.79 -8.54
N LYS A 236 2.55 -18.01 -9.15
CA LYS A 236 1.24 -17.73 -8.57
C LYS A 236 0.49 -19.03 -8.30
N ASP A 237 -0.47 -18.97 -7.38
CA ASP A 237 -1.42 -20.09 -7.25
C ASP A 237 -2.22 -20.26 -8.55
N SER A 238 -2.69 -21.48 -8.82
CA SER A 238 -3.45 -21.80 -10.04
C SER A 238 -4.64 -20.85 -10.22
N TYR A 239 -5.35 -20.56 -9.13
CA TYR A 239 -6.49 -19.65 -9.08
C TYR A 239 -6.34 -18.68 -7.88
N ASN A 240 -5.54 -17.64 -8.05
CA ASN A 240 -5.24 -16.72 -6.95
C ASN A 240 -6.35 -15.72 -6.62
N LEU A 241 -7.26 -15.42 -7.56
CA LEU A 241 -8.33 -14.44 -7.36
C LEU A 241 -9.71 -15.04 -7.66
N ASP A 242 -10.64 -14.92 -6.71
CA ASP A 242 -11.99 -15.45 -6.86
C ASP A 242 -12.85 -14.67 -7.86
N VAL A 243 -13.94 -15.30 -8.33
CA VAL A 243 -14.80 -14.73 -9.37
C VAL A 243 -15.51 -13.45 -8.94
N LEU A 244 -15.86 -13.29 -7.65
CA LEU A 244 -16.53 -12.09 -7.16
C LEU A 244 -15.55 -10.93 -7.11
N ALA A 245 -14.30 -11.16 -6.71
CA ALA A 245 -13.23 -10.18 -6.76
C ALA A 245 -12.91 -9.73 -8.19
N GLN A 246 -12.93 -10.64 -9.17
CA GLN A 246 -12.78 -10.29 -10.58
C GLN A 246 -13.94 -9.40 -11.08
N VAL A 247 -15.18 -9.76 -10.76
CA VAL A 247 -16.39 -9.00 -11.15
C VAL A 247 -16.41 -7.61 -10.51
N ALA A 248 -16.23 -7.55 -9.19
CA ALA A 248 -16.23 -6.29 -8.44
C ALA A 248 -15.04 -5.39 -8.83
N GLY A 249 -13.85 -5.97 -8.99
CA GLY A 249 -12.65 -5.26 -9.41
C GLY A 249 -12.80 -4.67 -10.81
N LEU A 250 -13.34 -5.43 -11.77
CA LEU A 250 -13.60 -4.94 -13.12
C LEU A 250 -14.61 -3.80 -13.13
N ALA A 251 -15.71 -3.92 -12.38
CA ALA A 251 -16.71 -2.85 -12.26
C ALA A 251 -16.09 -1.56 -11.70
N ALA A 252 -15.26 -1.67 -10.66
CA ALA A 252 -14.57 -0.53 -10.06
C ALA A 252 -13.56 0.12 -11.04
N LEU A 253 -12.82 -0.69 -11.81
CA LEU A 253 -11.87 -0.20 -12.82
C LEU A 253 -12.57 0.47 -14.01
N ASN A 254 -13.84 0.14 -14.26
CA ASN A 254 -14.66 0.80 -15.28
C ASN A 254 -15.25 2.14 -14.81
N ASP A 255 -15.39 2.37 -13.51
CA ASP A 255 -15.91 3.60 -12.93
C ASP A 255 -14.82 4.41 -12.18
N LEU A 256 -13.84 4.87 -12.95
CA LEU A 256 -12.75 5.69 -12.41
C LEU A 256 -13.22 7.06 -11.93
N GLU A 257 -14.32 7.59 -12.46
CA GLU A 257 -14.84 8.90 -12.09
C GLU A 257 -15.34 8.90 -10.65
N HIS A 258 -16.08 7.86 -10.24
CA HIS A 258 -16.52 7.72 -8.85
C HIS A 258 -15.33 7.64 -7.89
N MET A 259 -14.33 6.80 -8.20
CA MET A 259 -13.12 6.69 -7.41
C MET A 259 -12.42 8.06 -7.27
N ARG A 260 -12.25 8.78 -8.38
CA ARG A 260 -11.63 10.12 -8.39
C ARG A 260 -12.44 11.15 -7.61
N ALA A 261 -13.77 11.07 -7.61
CA ALA A 261 -14.61 11.93 -6.78
C ALA A 261 -14.38 11.70 -5.29
N ASN A 262 -14.28 10.44 -4.85
CA ASN A 262 -13.93 10.11 -3.47
C ASN A 262 -12.51 10.59 -3.11
N VAL A 263 -11.54 10.42 -4.02
CA VAL A 263 -10.17 10.94 -3.84
C VAL A 263 -10.16 12.45 -3.63
N ARG A 264 -10.87 13.23 -4.46
CA ARG A 264 -10.94 14.70 -4.33
C ARG A 264 -11.47 15.11 -2.95
N ARG A 265 -12.56 14.49 -2.50
CA ARG A 265 -13.12 14.73 -1.15
C ARG A 265 -12.10 14.43 -0.04
N ILE A 266 -11.38 13.32 -0.15
CA ILE A 266 -10.33 12.96 0.81
C ILE A 266 -9.19 14.00 0.78
N GLN A 267 -8.77 14.47 -0.39
CA GLN A 267 -7.72 15.48 -0.52
C GLN A 267 -8.15 16.85 0.06
N GLU A 268 -9.41 17.23 -0.10
CA GLU A 268 -9.99 18.43 0.52
C GLU A 268 -10.00 18.32 2.04
N THR A 269 -10.53 17.21 2.58
CA THR A 269 -10.53 16.94 4.02
C THR A 269 -9.10 16.84 4.58
N ARG A 270 -8.16 16.23 3.84
CA ARG A 270 -6.73 16.16 4.19
C ARG A 270 -6.13 17.55 4.33
N SER A 271 -6.37 18.43 3.35
CA SER A 271 -5.86 19.81 3.34
C SER A 271 -6.39 20.60 4.54
N ARG A 272 -7.70 20.49 4.82
CA ARG A 272 -8.34 21.11 5.99
C ARG A 272 -7.76 20.60 7.31
N LEU A 273 -7.65 19.28 7.45
CA LEU A 273 -7.09 18.66 8.65
C LEU A 273 -5.62 19.06 8.87
N THR A 274 -4.80 19.07 7.81
CA THR A 274 -3.40 19.52 7.91
C THR A 274 -3.30 20.97 8.37
N ALA A 275 -4.10 21.88 7.80
CA ALA A 275 -4.11 23.28 8.19
C ALA A 275 -4.51 23.47 9.66
N GLU A 276 -5.55 22.74 10.09
CA GLU A 276 -6.05 22.81 11.46
C GLU A 276 -5.05 22.25 12.49
N LEU A 277 -4.43 21.10 12.20
CA LEU A 277 -3.38 20.53 13.05
C LEU A 277 -2.18 21.48 13.19
N ARG A 278 -1.72 22.06 12.07
CA ARG A 278 -0.63 23.05 12.09
C ARG A 278 -0.99 24.30 12.90
N ARG A 279 -2.23 24.79 12.79
CA ARG A 279 -2.75 25.92 13.58
C ARG A 279 -2.74 25.62 15.08
N ARG A 280 -2.92 24.35 15.46
CA ARG A 280 -2.82 23.82 16.83
C ARG A 280 -1.40 23.41 17.22
N GLY A 281 -0.37 23.87 16.51
CA GLY A 281 1.02 23.62 16.86
C GLY A 281 1.57 22.23 16.49
N TRP A 282 0.78 21.35 15.87
CA TRP A 282 1.28 20.03 15.47
C TRP A 282 2.32 20.15 14.35
N THR A 283 3.35 19.31 14.40
CA THR A 283 4.23 19.10 13.24
C THR A 283 3.56 18.10 12.29
N VAL A 284 3.22 18.50 11.07
CA VAL A 284 2.54 17.65 10.08
C VAL A 284 3.33 17.63 8.78
N LEU A 285 3.66 16.44 8.29
CA LEU A 285 4.34 16.28 6.99
C LEU A 285 3.40 16.56 5.82
N ASP A 286 3.96 16.98 4.67
CA ASP A 286 3.20 17.27 3.45
C ASP A 286 2.73 15.98 2.78
N SER A 287 1.61 15.46 3.27
CA SER A 287 1.04 14.19 2.83
C SER A 287 0.55 14.22 1.39
N GLU A 288 0.91 13.18 0.64
CA GLU A 288 0.39 12.84 -0.68
C GLU A 288 -0.41 11.52 -0.64
N THR A 289 -0.93 11.15 0.53
CA THR A 289 -1.73 9.91 0.75
C THR A 289 -3.13 10.23 1.30
N ASN A 290 -3.89 9.21 1.72
CA ASN A 290 -5.13 9.36 2.49
C ASN A 290 -4.91 9.33 4.02
N PHE A 291 -3.71 9.64 4.48
CA PHE A 291 -3.39 9.73 5.90
C PHE A 291 -2.33 10.81 6.15
N LEU A 292 -2.24 11.30 7.38
CA LEU A 292 -1.20 12.22 7.82
C LEU A 292 -0.19 11.51 8.70
N PHE A 293 1.05 12.00 8.70
CA PHE A 293 2.04 11.67 9.72
C PHE A 293 2.31 12.92 10.55
N ALA A 294 1.81 12.92 11.79
CA ALA A 294 1.69 14.12 12.60
C ALA A 294 2.23 13.90 14.02
N ARG A 295 3.02 14.85 14.52
CA ARG A 295 3.55 14.84 15.88
C ARG A 295 2.80 15.86 16.74
N PRO A 296 2.21 15.44 17.88
CA PRO A 296 1.59 16.36 18.82
C PRO A 296 2.61 17.33 19.45
N PRO A 297 2.21 18.57 19.78
CA PRO A 297 3.13 19.60 20.27
C PRO A 297 3.54 19.41 21.74
N GLN A 298 2.62 19.04 22.61
CA GLN A 298 2.77 19.12 24.08
C GLN A 298 2.91 17.76 24.76
N GLU A 299 2.20 16.74 24.28
CA GLU A 299 2.21 15.39 24.85
C GLU A 299 3.02 14.42 23.99
N ARG A 300 3.45 13.28 24.57
CA ARG A 300 4.10 12.23 23.78
C ARG A 300 3.06 11.59 22.87
N ALA A 301 3.44 11.24 21.64
CA ALA A 301 2.50 10.62 20.69
C ALA A 301 1.83 9.34 21.23
N VAL A 302 2.54 8.55 22.05
CA VAL A 302 1.94 7.37 22.70
C VAL A 302 0.84 7.75 23.71
N GLU A 303 1.00 8.83 24.46
CA GLU A 303 -0.03 9.31 25.40
C GLU A 303 -1.25 9.84 24.64
N CYS A 304 -1.01 10.61 23.58
CA CYS A 304 -2.06 11.07 22.67
C CYS A 304 -2.84 9.90 22.06
N PHE A 305 -2.12 8.86 21.61
CA PHE A 305 -2.71 7.65 21.05
C PHE A 305 -3.62 6.94 22.06
N GLU A 306 -3.14 6.67 23.27
CA GLU A 306 -3.94 5.99 24.30
C GLU A 306 -5.16 6.82 24.72
N ARG A 307 -5.01 8.14 24.82
CA ARG A 307 -6.10 9.06 25.14
C ARG A 307 -7.17 9.08 24.04
N LEU A 308 -6.77 9.17 22.78
CA LEU A 308 -7.68 9.08 21.63
C LEU A 308 -8.38 7.72 21.58
N ARG A 309 -7.64 6.64 21.80
CA ARG A 309 -8.16 5.27 21.86
C ARG A 309 -9.22 5.13 22.95
N TYR A 310 -8.98 5.67 24.14
CA TYR A 310 -9.97 5.68 25.25
C TYR A 310 -11.23 6.47 24.89
N ALA A 311 -11.10 7.54 24.11
CA ALA A 311 -12.22 8.32 23.58
C ALA A 311 -12.91 7.69 22.35
N GLY A 312 -12.55 6.45 21.97
CA GLY A 312 -13.15 5.75 20.83
C GLY A 312 -12.65 6.20 19.46
N ILE A 313 -11.54 6.96 19.40
CA ILE A 313 -10.88 7.39 18.16
C ILE A 313 -9.60 6.60 17.95
N TYR A 314 -9.60 5.75 16.95
CA TYR A 314 -8.50 4.86 16.66
C TYR A 314 -7.61 5.46 15.57
N VAL A 315 -6.42 5.91 15.95
CA VAL A 315 -5.33 6.25 15.02
C VAL A 315 -4.24 5.16 15.08
N ARG A 316 -3.11 5.32 14.38
CA ARG A 316 -2.00 4.35 14.46
C ARG A 316 -0.75 4.98 15.05
N HIS A 317 -0.26 4.40 16.13
CA HIS A 317 1.06 4.66 16.68
C HIS A 317 2.04 3.53 16.32
N PHE A 318 3.31 3.87 16.14
CA PHE A 318 4.38 2.93 15.82
C PHE A 318 5.51 3.09 16.84
N PRO A 319 5.77 2.11 17.72
CA PRO A 319 6.71 2.27 18.85
C PRO A 319 8.20 2.27 18.46
N ASN A 320 8.54 2.25 17.17
CA ASN A 320 9.91 2.35 16.69
C ASN A 320 10.48 3.76 16.95
N PRO A 321 11.74 3.92 17.41
CA PRO A 321 12.33 5.22 17.71
C PRO A 321 12.18 6.29 16.60
N ARG A 322 12.18 5.90 15.32
CA ARG A 322 12.02 6.81 14.17
C ARG A 322 10.59 7.32 13.98
N THR A 323 9.62 6.58 14.47
CA THR A 323 8.19 6.84 14.25
C THR A 323 7.43 7.12 15.54
N ALA A 324 8.01 6.82 16.70
CA ALA A 324 7.34 6.86 18.00
C ALA A 324 6.93 8.27 18.43
N ALA A 325 7.53 9.31 17.85
CA ALA A 325 7.14 10.70 18.04
C ALA A 325 5.91 11.11 17.22
N TYR A 326 5.42 10.26 16.33
CA TYR A 326 4.34 10.59 15.39
C TYR A 326 3.15 9.64 15.52
N LEU A 327 2.00 10.14 15.08
CA LEU A 327 0.79 9.38 14.82
C LEU A 327 0.54 9.36 13.33
N ARG A 328 0.15 8.18 12.82
CA ARG A 328 -0.46 8.08 11.50
C ARG A 328 -1.98 8.17 11.65
N ILE A 329 -2.55 9.21 11.06
CA ILE A 329 -3.97 9.57 11.17
C ILE A 329 -4.59 9.39 9.78
N THR A 330 -5.43 8.38 9.60
CA THR A 330 -6.21 8.23 8.36
C THR A 330 -7.16 9.41 8.19
N VAL A 331 -7.32 9.88 6.98
CA VAL A 331 -8.31 10.92 6.64
C VAL A 331 -9.67 10.23 6.47
N GLY A 332 -10.55 10.46 7.44
CA GLY A 332 -11.93 9.97 7.42
C GLY A 332 -12.91 10.92 6.75
N THR A 333 -14.19 10.75 7.04
CA THR A 333 -15.23 11.74 6.72
C THR A 333 -15.01 13.04 7.50
N ASP A 334 -15.68 14.12 7.07
CA ASP A 334 -15.59 15.40 7.78
C ASP A 334 -16.08 15.32 9.24
N SER A 335 -17.10 14.50 9.54
CA SER A 335 -17.60 14.29 10.90
C SER A 335 -16.62 13.48 11.76
N GLN A 336 -15.96 12.46 11.20
CA GLN A 336 -14.91 11.72 11.89
C GLN A 336 -13.70 12.60 12.18
N VAL A 337 -13.33 13.46 11.24
CA VAL A 337 -12.25 14.44 11.41
C VAL A 337 -12.63 15.47 12.48
N GLU A 338 -13.86 15.96 12.50
CA GLU A 338 -14.34 16.87 13.55
C GLU A 338 -14.31 16.21 14.93
N ALA A 339 -14.78 14.97 15.04
CA ALA A 339 -14.69 14.20 16.29
C ALA A 339 -13.23 14.03 16.75
N PHE A 340 -12.31 13.75 15.83
CA PHE A 340 -10.88 13.71 16.14
C PHE A 340 -10.35 15.06 16.64
N LEU A 341 -10.70 16.16 15.95
CA LEU A 341 -10.27 17.50 16.32
C LEU A 341 -10.81 17.94 17.69
N GLN A 342 -12.03 17.55 18.06
CA GLN A 342 -12.58 17.84 19.39
C GLN A 342 -11.81 17.15 20.52
N GLN A 343 -11.14 16.04 20.22
CA GLN A 343 -10.37 15.27 21.18
C GLN A 343 -8.88 15.62 21.19
N ILE A 344 -8.42 16.68 20.53
CA ILE A 344 -7.01 17.09 20.61
C ILE A 344 -6.88 18.54 21.05
N SER A 345 -5.93 18.81 21.95
CA SER A 345 -5.56 20.16 22.36
C SER A 345 -4.66 20.83 21.33
N GLY A 346 -4.61 22.17 21.38
CA GLY A 346 -3.57 22.98 20.72
C GLY A 346 -2.43 23.32 21.65
#